data_AF-A0AB37VBB2-F1
#
_entry.id   AF-A0AB37VBB2-F1
#
_cell.length_a   1.000
_cell.length_b   1.000
_cell.length_c   1.000
_cell.angle_alpha   90.00
_cell.angle_beta   90.00
_cell.angle_gamma   90.00
#
_symmetry.space_group_name_H-M   'P 1'
#
loop_
_entity.id
_entity.type
_entity.pdbx_description
1 polymer ?
#
loop_
_entity_poly.entity_id
_entity_poly.type
_entity_poly.pdbx_seq_one_letter_code
_entity_poly.pdbx_strand_id
1 'polypeptide(L)'
;MIKDAIFSPCGQYRYSLSRVWDESKPYALFIGLNPSYADAENDDRTLSRCISFAKNWGYGGVYMANLFAFVHTQRHEMMKAPDPIGIDNDSHLIRLIAGAGLVVAAWGNEGRHLKRSTVVRQLLPETTMCFVLNATGEPKHPLYMKNDSVLIPLS
;
A
#
# COMPACT_ATOMS: atom_id res chain seq x y z
N MET A 1 -1.38 15.48 13.11
CA MET A 1 -1.01 14.61 11.98
C MET A 1 -1.76 15.09 10.77
N ILE A 2 -1.05 15.44 9.70
CA ILE A 2 -1.61 15.84 8.41
C ILE A 2 -2.20 14.60 7.75
N LYS A 3 -3.43 14.72 7.25
CA LYS A 3 -4.16 13.65 6.56
C LYS A 3 -4.42 14.13 5.13
N ASP A 4 -4.10 13.29 4.16
CA ASP A 4 -4.40 13.56 2.75
C ASP A 4 -4.77 12.27 2.02
N ALA A 5 -5.51 12.40 0.92
CA ALA A 5 -5.89 11.30 0.04
C ALA A 5 -6.07 11.81 -1.39
N ILE A 6 -5.46 11.13 -2.35
CA ILE A 6 -5.54 11.50 -3.76
C ILE A 6 -6.47 10.52 -4.47
N PHE A 7 -7.52 11.08 -5.08
CA PHE A 7 -8.50 10.34 -5.85
C PHE A 7 -8.52 10.79 -7.31
N SER A 8 -8.98 9.91 -8.19
CA SER A 8 -9.43 10.28 -9.54
C SER A 8 -10.56 11.32 -9.48
N PRO A 9 -10.76 12.12 -10.55
CA PRO A 9 -11.88 13.06 -10.63
C PRO A 9 -13.27 12.42 -10.48
N CYS A 10 -13.42 11.15 -10.88
CA CYS A 10 -14.67 10.42 -10.75
C CYS A 10 -14.87 9.77 -9.37
N GLY A 11 -13.89 9.88 -8.46
CA GLY A 11 -13.94 9.33 -7.10
C GLY A 11 -13.84 7.79 -7.01
N GLN A 12 -13.87 7.06 -8.12
CA GLN A 12 -13.85 5.58 -8.13
C GLN A 12 -12.47 4.99 -7.85
N TYR A 13 -11.40 5.78 -8.07
CA TYR A 13 -10.02 5.36 -7.86
C TYR A 13 -9.36 6.20 -6.78
N ARG A 14 -8.64 5.55 -5.87
CA ARG A 14 -7.76 6.20 -4.89
C ARG A 14 -6.32 5.80 -5.14
N TYR A 15 -5.50 6.76 -5.50
CA TYR A 15 -4.09 6.56 -5.82
C TYR A 15 -3.21 6.58 -4.57
N SER A 16 -3.58 7.35 -3.55
CA SER A 16 -2.84 7.38 -2.29
C SER A 16 -3.69 7.80 -1.10
N LEU A 17 -3.24 7.40 0.08
CA LEU A 17 -3.72 7.88 1.37
C LEU A 17 -2.52 8.11 2.28
N SER A 18 -2.42 9.27 2.92
CA SER A 18 -1.27 9.63 3.75
C SER A 18 -1.65 10.08 5.15
N ARG A 19 -0.72 9.84 6.08
CA ARG A 19 -0.78 10.19 7.49
C ARG A 19 0.62 10.62 7.92
N VAL A 20 0.85 11.94 8.03
CA VAL A 20 2.18 12.52 8.32
C VAL A 20 2.17 13.21 9.67
N TRP A 21 3.04 12.79 10.59
CA TRP A 21 3.15 13.34 11.94
C TRP A 21 4.44 14.11 12.20
N ASP A 22 5.46 13.94 11.35
CA ASP A 22 6.73 14.65 11.43
C ASP A 22 7.29 14.83 10.01
N GLU A 23 7.11 16.02 9.44
CA GLU A 23 7.54 16.34 8.07
C GLU A 23 9.07 16.45 7.93
N SER A 24 9.82 16.48 9.03
CA SER A 24 11.29 16.51 9.02
C SER A 24 11.91 15.14 8.72
N LYS A 25 11.10 14.07 8.69
CA LYS A 25 11.54 12.68 8.53
C LYS A 25 10.94 12.04 7.27
N PRO A 26 11.61 11.03 6.68
CA PRO A 26 11.04 10.29 5.56
C PRO A 26 9.74 9.58 5.95
N TYR A 27 8.91 9.25 4.96
CA TYR A 27 7.75 8.38 5.14
C TYR A 27 8.05 6.94 4.74
N ALA A 28 7.28 6.01 5.32
CA ALA A 28 7.20 4.61 4.87
C ALA A 28 6.00 4.44 3.93
N LEU A 29 6.24 3.86 2.76
CA LEU A 29 5.21 3.49 1.80
C LEU A 29 4.81 2.03 2.01
N PHE A 30 3.52 1.77 2.22
CA PHE A 30 2.95 0.43 2.19
C PHE A 30 2.13 0.24 0.93
N ILE A 31 2.36 -0.86 0.22
CA ILE A 31 1.65 -1.20 -1.01
C ILE A 31 0.70 -2.37 -0.72
N GLY A 32 -0.59 -2.03 -0.61
CA GLY A 32 -1.69 -2.97 -0.37
C GLY A 32 -2.33 -3.50 -1.65
N LEU A 33 -3.43 -4.24 -1.49
CA LEU A 33 -4.16 -4.81 -2.62
C LEU A 33 -5.03 -3.77 -3.33
N ASN A 34 -6.00 -3.21 -2.62
CA ASN A 34 -6.95 -2.23 -3.11
C ASN A 34 -7.46 -1.32 -1.98
N PRO A 35 -7.84 -0.07 -2.29
CA PRO A 35 -8.36 0.85 -1.30
C PRO A 35 -9.78 0.47 -0.85
N SER A 36 -10.09 0.72 0.42
CA SER A 36 -11.45 0.67 0.96
C SER A 36 -12.02 2.09 1.14
N TYR A 37 -13.34 2.25 1.16
CA TYR A 37 -13.98 3.54 1.49
C TYR A 37 -13.63 4.02 2.91
N ALA A 38 -13.54 3.07 3.85
CA ALA A 38 -13.33 3.36 5.26
C ALA A 38 -12.03 4.14 5.51
N ASP A 39 -10.97 3.82 4.76
CA ASP A 39 -9.63 4.38 5.01
C ASP A 39 -9.53 5.89 4.76
N ALA A 40 -10.44 6.44 3.94
CA ALA A 40 -10.43 7.85 3.60
C ALA A 40 -11.03 8.72 4.72
N GLU A 41 -12.10 8.23 5.36
CA GLU A 41 -12.81 8.95 6.41
C GLU A 41 -12.26 8.64 7.80
N ASN A 42 -11.91 7.37 8.03
CA ASN A 42 -11.48 6.86 9.33
C ASN A 42 -10.19 6.04 9.20
N ASP A 43 -9.37 6.06 10.24
CA ASP A 43 -8.16 5.24 10.26
C ASP A 43 -8.58 3.78 10.51
N ASP A 44 -8.63 2.97 9.45
CA ASP A 44 -9.00 1.57 9.54
C ASP A 44 -7.95 0.76 10.32
N ARG A 45 -8.24 -0.53 10.58
CA ARG A 45 -7.31 -1.39 11.31
C ARG A 45 -5.99 -1.55 10.57
N THR A 46 -6.00 -1.59 9.24
CA THR A 46 -4.78 -1.77 8.44
C THR A 46 -3.88 -0.54 8.53
N LEU A 47 -4.43 0.65 8.30
CA LEU A 47 -3.71 1.91 8.41
C LEU A 47 -3.16 2.11 9.83
N SER A 48 -3.95 1.81 10.85
CA SER A 48 -3.51 1.88 12.25
C SER A 48 -2.30 0.99 12.52
N ARG A 49 -2.25 -0.23 11.95
CA ARG A 49 -1.08 -1.12 12.04
C ARG A 49 0.12 -0.51 11.32
N CYS A 50 -0.05 -0.03 10.09
CA CYS A 50 1.02 0.59 9.30
C CYS A 50 1.62 1.82 10.00
N ILE A 51 0.78 2.68 10.59
CA ILE A 51 1.21 3.83 11.40
C ILE A 51 2.05 3.35 12.59
N SER A 52 1.60 2.33 13.33
CA SER A 52 2.34 1.79 14.46
C SER A 52 3.71 1.26 14.04
N PHE A 53 3.80 0.54 12.92
CA PHE A 53 5.06 0.04 12.39
C PHE A 53 6.01 1.17 12.01
N ALA A 54 5.54 2.12 11.20
CA ALA A 54 6.35 3.24 10.74
C ALA A 54 6.86 4.11 11.90
N LYS A 55 6.05 4.35 12.93
CA LYS A 55 6.50 5.03 14.16
C LYS A 55 7.60 4.24 14.88
N ASN A 56 7.43 2.92 15.04
CA ASN A 56 8.43 2.07 15.70
C ASN A 56 9.76 2.05 14.93
N TRP A 57 9.71 2.19 13.60
CA TRP A 57 10.89 2.27 12.74
C TRP A 57 11.46 3.69 12.60
N GLY A 58 10.87 4.70 13.27
CA GLY A 58 11.38 6.07 13.30
C GLY A 58 10.99 6.95 12.12
N TYR A 59 10.01 6.57 11.30
CA TYR A 59 9.54 7.38 10.17
C TYR A 59 8.62 8.52 10.61
N GLY A 60 8.49 9.54 9.74
CA GLY A 60 7.66 10.73 9.94
C GLY A 60 6.22 10.62 9.42
N GLY A 61 5.93 9.59 8.64
CA GLY A 61 4.60 9.37 8.10
C GLY A 61 4.43 8.02 7.42
N VAL A 62 3.18 7.71 7.08
CA VAL A 62 2.80 6.58 6.23
C VAL A 62 2.11 7.09 4.98
N TYR A 63 2.48 6.50 3.85
CA TYR A 63 1.69 6.53 2.63
C TYR A 63 1.19 5.12 2.33
N MET A 64 -0.08 5.00 1.97
CA MET A 64 -0.68 3.79 1.43
C MET A 64 -0.89 3.98 -0.06
N ALA A 65 -0.36 3.06 -0.85
CA ALA A 65 -0.71 2.86 -2.25
C ALA A 65 -1.23 1.43 -2.43
N ASN A 66 -1.76 1.10 -3.61
CA ASN A 66 -2.32 -0.22 -3.86
C ASN A 66 -1.99 -0.72 -5.27
N LEU A 67 -1.97 -2.05 -5.42
CA LEU A 67 -1.87 -2.69 -6.73
C LEU A 67 -3.00 -2.26 -7.66
N PHE A 68 -4.22 -2.14 -7.13
CA PHE A 68 -5.43 -1.72 -7.82
C PHE A 68 -5.96 -0.45 -7.16
N ALA A 69 -6.24 0.61 -7.93
CA ALA A 69 -6.74 1.85 -7.36
C ALA A 69 -8.26 1.87 -7.16
N PHE A 70 -9.01 0.92 -7.74
CA PHE A 70 -10.47 0.91 -7.63
C PHE A 70 -10.93 0.70 -6.18
N VAL A 71 -11.76 1.63 -5.69
CA VAL A 71 -12.19 1.72 -4.30
C VAL A 71 -13.34 0.75 -4.04
N HIS A 72 -13.06 -0.26 -3.22
CA HIS A 72 -14.10 -1.16 -2.72
C HIS A 72 -13.66 -1.90 -1.46
N THR A 73 -14.54 -2.00 -0.46
CA THR A 73 -14.24 -2.73 0.79
C THR A 73 -14.04 -4.23 0.56
N GLN A 74 -14.77 -4.79 -0.39
CA GLN A 74 -14.70 -6.20 -0.75
C GLN A 74 -13.84 -6.40 -2.00
N ARG A 75 -12.68 -7.05 -1.84
CA ARG A 75 -11.71 -7.28 -2.93
C ARG A 75 -12.29 -8.01 -4.15
N HIS A 76 -13.29 -8.87 -3.96
CA HIS A 76 -13.90 -9.61 -5.07
C HIS A 76 -14.72 -8.70 -5.99
N GLU A 77 -15.29 -7.61 -5.48
CA GLU A 77 -15.94 -6.60 -6.33
C GLU A 77 -14.91 -5.76 -7.07
N MET A 78 -13.78 -5.42 -6.42
CA MET A 78 -12.64 -4.82 -7.13
C MET A 78 -12.19 -5.70 -8.30
N MET A 79 -12.05 -7.01 -8.12
CA MET A 79 -11.67 -7.94 -9.20
C MET A 79 -12.69 -8.08 -10.33
N LYS A 80 -13.96 -7.69 -10.10
CA LYS A 80 -15.01 -7.68 -11.13
C LYS A 80 -15.06 -6.37 -11.91
N ALA A 81 -14.42 -5.31 -11.40
CA ALA A 81 -14.43 -4.02 -12.07
C ALA A 81 -13.76 -4.14 -13.46
N PRO A 82 -14.31 -3.50 -14.52
CA PRO A 82 -13.73 -3.58 -15.86
C PRO A 82 -12.29 -3.03 -15.95
N ASP A 83 -12.00 -1.98 -15.19
CA ASP A 83 -10.65 -1.44 -15.00
C ASP A 83 -10.40 -1.27 -13.50
N PRO A 84 -9.85 -2.29 -12.82
CA PRO A 84 -9.55 -2.22 -11.39
C PRO A 84 -8.23 -1.50 -11.10
N ILE A 85 -7.34 -1.42 -12.10
CA ILE A 85 -6.01 -0.83 -11.95
C ILE A 85 -6.14 0.68 -11.85
N GLY A 86 -6.91 1.29 -12.77
CA GLY A 86 -7.03 2.73 -12.91
C GLY A 86 -5.85 3.31 -13.69
N ILE A 87 -6.16 4.09 -14.73
CA ILE A 87 -5.19 4.57 -15.73
C ILE A 87 -3.96 5.30 -15.15
N ASP A 88 -4.15 6.10 -14.09
CA ASP A 88 -3.05 6.88 -13.50
C ASP A 88 -2.32 6.15 -12.36
N ASN A 89 -2.77 4.96 -11.95
CA ASN A 89 -2.28 4.32 -10.72
C ASN A 89 -0.77 4.06 -10.73
N ASP A 90 -0.23 3.59 -11.86
CA ASP A 90 1.22 3.33 -11.99
C ASP A 90 2.06 4.61 -11.85
N SER A 91 1.59 5.73 -12.40
CA SER A 91 2.29 7.02 -12.30
C SER A 91 2.38 7.50 -10.85
N HIS A 92 1.30 7.34 -10.09
CA HIS A 92 1.26 7.65 -8.67
C HIS A 92 2.15 6.71 -7.87
N LEU A 93 2.12 5.40 -8.17
CA LEU A 93 2.94 4.40 -7.50
C LEU A 93 4.44 4.71 -7.67
N ILE A 94 4.89 5.00 -8.89
CA ILE A 94 6.29 5.36 -9.21
C ILE A 94 6.71 6.62 -8.42
N ARG A 95 5.85 7.65 -8.40
CA ARG A 95 6.14 8.89 -7.66
C ARG A 95 6.28 8.65 -6.16
N LEU A 96 5.41 7.82 -5.58
CA LEU A 96 5.44 7.50 -4.15
C LEU A 96 6.65 6.64 -3.79
N ILE A 97 7.03 5.70 -4.65
CA ILE A 97 8.22 4.86 -4.48
C ILE A 97 9.48 5.75 -4.45
N ALA A 98 9.60 6.69 -5.40
CA ALA A 98 10.77 7.54 -5.52
C ALA A 98 11.02 8.46 -4.30
N GLY A 99 9.97 8.85 -3.58
CA GLY A 99 10.07 9.69 -2.38
C GLY A 99 10.13 8.93 -1.05
N ALA A 100 9.94 7.60 -1.06
CA ALA A 100 9.83 6.82 0.17
C ALA A 100 11.20 6.53 0.78
N GLY A 101 11.32 6.64 2.11
CA GLY A 101 12.50 6.15 2.82
C GLY A 101 12.49 4.63 3.00
N LEU A 102 11.30 4.01 2.92
CA LEU A 102 11.08 2.57 2.97
C LEU A 102 9.86 2.20 2.16
N VAL A 103 9.96 1.14 1.37
CA VAL A 103 8.84 0.54 0.64
C VAL A 103 8.55 -0.84 1.21
N VAL A 104 7.30 -1.07 1.61
CA VAL A 104 6.81 -2.32 2.18
C VAL A 104 5.69 -2.89 1.31
N ALA A 105 5.95 -4.04 0.71
CA ALA A 105 4.97 -4.81 -0.03
C ALA A 105 4.08 -5.63 0.92
N ALA A 106 2.75 -5.58 0.71
CA ALA A 106 1.76 -6.05 1.69
C ALA A 106 0.41 -6.48 1.07
N TRP A 107 0.37 -6.80 -0.23
CA TRP A 107 -0.87 -6.95 -1.00
C TRP A 107 -1.56 -8.33 -0.97
N GLY A 108 -0.94 -9.37 -0.40
CA GLY A 108 -1.55 -10.70 -0.28
C GLY A 108 -1.63 -11.50 -1.58
N ASN A 109 -2.19 -12.71 -1.50
CA ASN A 109 -2.20 -13.68 -2.61
C ASN A 109 -2.94 -13.16 -3.86
N GLU A 110 -3.96 -12.35 -3.61
CA GLU A 110 -4.81 -11.75 -4.62
C GLU A 110 -4.08 -10.74 -5.53
N GLY A 111 -2.87 -10.31 -5.18
CA GLY A 111 -2.05 -9.46 -6.06
C GLY A 111 -1.74 -10.11 -7.42
N ARG A 112 -1.85 -11.44 -7.52
CA ARG A 112 -1.70 -12.19 -8.77
C ARG A 112 -2.82 -11.96 -9.77
N HIS A 113 -3.95 -11.40 -9.35
CA HIS A 113 -5.05 -11.05 -10.24
C HIS A 113 -4.52 -10.16 -11.38
N LEU A 114 -4.91 -10.47 -12.63
CA LEU A 114 -4.38 -9.81 -13.85
C LEU A 114 -2.84 -9.76 -13.96
N LYS A 115 -2.13 -10.67 -13.28
CA LYS A 115 -0.65 -10.65 -13.13
C LYS A 115 -0.12 -9.32 -12.57
N ARG A 116 -0.95 -8.61 -11.79
CA ARG A 116 -0.65 -7.25 -11.36
C ARG A 116 0.59 -7.17 -10.47
N SER A 117 0.76 -8.11 -9.54
CA SER A 117 1.96 -8.20 -8.70
C SER A 117 3.24 -8.36 -9.53
N THR A 118 3.20 -9.10 -10.64
CA THR A 118 4.34 -9.25 -11.54
C THR A 118 4.74 -7.91 -12.18
N VAL A 119 3.77 -7.14 -12.67
CA VAL A 119 4.03 -5.82 -13.26
C VAL A 119 4.57 -4.86 -12.20
N VAL A 120 3.91 -4.76 -11.05
CA VAL A 120 4.33 -3.84 -9.99
C VAL A 120 5.71 -4.20 -9.45
N ARG A 121 6.06 -5.48 -9.32
CA ARG A 121 7.42 -5.91 -8.93
C ARG A 121 8.53 -5.35 -9.83
N GLN A 122 8.26 -5.09 -11.10
CA GLN A 122 9.23 -4.47 -12.03
C GLN A 122 9.42 -2.97 -11.77
N LEU A 123 8.48 -2.32 -11.08
CA LEU A 123 8.54 -0.91 -10.69
C LEU A 123 9.20 -0.71 -9.32
N LEU A 124 9.35 -1.79 -8.53
CA LEU A 124 9.84 -1.73 -7.16
C LEU A 124 11.37 -1.70 -7.13
N PRO A 125 11.97 -0.91 -6.23
CA PRO A 125 13.41 -0.97 -6.00
C PRO A 125 13.78 -2.30 -5.33
N GLU A 126 15.02 -2.76 -5.54
CA GLU A 126 15.57 -3.97 -4.90
C GLU A 126 15.55 -3.91 -3.37
N THR A 127 15.54 -2.70 -2.81
CA THR A 127 15.43 -2.45 -1.36
C THR A 127 14.02 -2.61 -0.82
N THR A 128 13.05 -3.00 -1.65
CA THR A 128 11.67 -3.22 -1.19
C THR A 128 11.62 -4.39 -0.21
N MET A 129 10.89 -4.18 0.87
CA MET A 129 10.76 -5.15 1.95
C MET A 129 9.35 -5.72 2.01
N CYS A 130 9.18 -6.83 2.73
CA CYS A 130 7.89 -7.34 3.16
C CYS A 130 8.02 -7.97 4.55
N PHE A 131 6.89 -8.27 5.19
CA PHE A 131 6.92 -8.95 6.49
C PHE A 131 7.25 -10.44 6.37
N VAL A 132 6.63 -11.09 5.39
CA VAL A 132 6.78 -12.52 5.11
C VAL A 132 6.13 -12.80 3.76
N LEU A 133 6.63 -13.80 3.05
CA LEU A 133 6.02 -14.30 1.84
C LEU A 133 5.07 -15.46 2.17
N ASN A 134 3.89 -15.45 1.57
CA ASN A 134 3.00 -16.59 1.56
C ASN A 134 3.61 -17.72 0.70
N ALA A 135 3.07 -18.94 0.80
CA ALA A 135 3.48 -20.07 -0.04
C ALA A 135 3.34 -19.80 -1.56
N THR A 136 2.53 -18.81 -1.93
CA THR A 136 2.34 -18.33 -3.31
C THR A 136 3.47 -17.42 -3.81
N GLY A 137 4.41 -17.02 -2.94
CA GLY A 137 5.41 -15.99 -3.23
C GLY A 137 4.89 -14.56 -3.08
N GLU A 138 3.65 -14.36 -2.64
CA GLU A 138 3.08 -13.01 -2.45
C GLU A 138 3.28 -12.49 -1.02
N PRO A 139 3.55 -11.20 -0.82
CA PRO A 139 3.76 -10.59 0.50
C PRO A 139 2.49 -10.62 1.34
N LYS A 140 2.61 -11.05 2.59
CA LYS A 140 1.47 -11.17 3.50
C LYS A 140 0.97 -9.80 3.96
N HIS A 141 -0.34 -9.70 4.14
CA HIS A 141 -1.03 -8.51 4.65
C HIS A 141 -0.60 -8.17 6.09
N PRO A 142 -0.40 -6.88 6.45
CA PRO A 142 0.21 -6.46 7.72
C PRO A 142 -0.70 -6.62 8.93
N LEU A 143 -2.02 -6.74 8.72
CA LEU A 143 -3.04 -6.73 9.79
C LEU A 143 -2.73 -7.69 10.94
N TYR A 144 -2.18 -8.87 10.64
CA TYR A 144 -1.92 -9.93 11.61
C TYR A 144 -0.44 -10.11 11.96
N MET A 145 0.43 -9.21 11.50
CA MET A 145 1.84 -9.23 11.88
C MET A 145 1.99 -8.70 13.32
N LYS A 146 2.97 -9.20 14.08
CA LYS A 146 3.29 -8.68 15.42
C LYS A 146 4.04 -7.35 15.33
N ASN A 147 3.99 -6.51 16.37
CA ASN A 147 4.66 -5.20 16.38
C ASN A 147 6.18 -5.26 16.23
N ASP A 148 6.79 -6.34 16.71
CA ASP A 148 8.22 -6.64 16.66
C ASP A 148 8.61 -7.45 15.42
N SER A 149 7.70 -7.60 14.45
CA SER A 149 8.01 -8.30 13.20
C SER A 149 9.12 -7.58 12.46
N VAL A 150 10.19 -8.31 12.15
CA VAL A 150 11.29 -7.83 11.34
C VAL A 150 10.94 -7.98 9.87
N LEU A 151 11.20 -6.94 9.09
CA LEU A 151 11.03 -6.97 7.64
C LEU A 151 12.13 -7.81 6.99
N ILE A 152 11.77 -8.50 5.91
CA ILE A 152 12.70 -9.24 5.04
C ILE A 152 12.67 -8.67 3.62
N PRO A 153 13.74 -8.83 2.82
CA PRO A 153 13.72 -8.43 1.41
C PRO A 153 12.57 -9.08 0.65
N LEU A 154 11.95 -8.32 -0.25
CA LEU A 154 10.98 -8.84 -1.20
C LEU A 154 11.74 -9.59 -2.30
N SER A 155 11.95 -10.90 -2.12
CA SER A 155 12.51 -11.78 -3.15
C SER A 155 11.58 -12.01 -4.33
#